data_AF-A0A0B6YL55-F1
#
_entry.id   AF-A0A0B6YL55-F1
#
_cell.length_a   1.000
_cell.length_b   1.000
_cell.length_c   1.000
_cell.angle_alpha   90.00
_cell.angle_beta   90.00
_cell.angle_gamma   90.00
#
_symmetry.space_group_name_H-M   'P 1'
#
loop_
_entity.id
_entity.type
_entity.pdbx_description
1 polymer ?
#
loop_
_entity_poly.entity_id
_entity_poly.type
_entity_poly.pdbx_seq_one_letter_code
_entity_poly.pdbx_strand_id
1 'polypeptide(L)'
;SDLLTRRGIQQSTTTDSPVWVPDAEAKTCMHCRKSEFTVVNRRHHCRHCGIVACNPCTSKRWLLPQQSTKPIRVCLTCYQKLSKDVAVNNPTRKYAVLATGSNRNSSDDESSDDDDNQARDGMPSVDQAEELAIHDA
;
A
#
# COMPACT_ATOMS: atom_id res chain seq x y z
N SER A 1 -13.79 -26.26 51.48
CA SER A 1 -14.56 -25.64 50.38
C SER A 1 -13.89 -24.34 50.02
N ASP A 2 -13.04 -24.30 49.00
CA ASP A 2 -12.49 -23.05 48.48
C ASP A 2 -12.27 -23.19 46.97
N LEU A 3 -13.25 -22.70 46.20
CA LEU A 3 -13.38 -22.81 44.75
C LEU A 3 -13.06 -21.47 44.08
N LEU A 4 -11.85 -20.97 44.28
CA LEU A 4 -11.28 -19.90 43.44
C LEU A 4 -9.80 -20.25 43.25
N THR A 5 -9.37 -20.82 42.12
CA THR A 5 -8.84 -20.02 41.00
C THR A 5 -8.82 -20.87 39.72
N ARG A 6 -9.99 -21.29 39.24
CA ARG A 6 -10.18 -21.71 37.83
C ARG A 6 -10.95 -20.62 37.09
N ARG A 7 -10.26 -19.52 36.78
CA ARG A 7 -10.65 -18.57 35.73
C ARG A 7 -9.47 -18.60 34.75
N GLY A 8 -9.52 -19.34 33.65
CA GLY A 8 -10.52 -19.15 32.61
C GLY A 8 -10.25 -17.83 31.90
N ILE A 9 -9.02 -17.60 31.44
CA ILE A 9 -8.69 -16.52 30.50
C ILE A 9 -9.28 -16.95 29.15
N GLN A 10 -10.58 -16.77 28.97
CA GLN A 10 -11.16 -16.72 27.65
C GLN A 10 -10.82 -15.34 27.09
N GLN A 11 -9.78 -15.27 26.26
CA GLN A 11 -9.51 -14.09 25.45
C GLN A 11 -10.71 -13.92 24.51
N SER A 12 -11.54 -12.93 24.81
CA SER A 12 -12.71 -12.55 24.05
C SER A 12 -12.29 -12.20 22.62
N THR A 13 -12.68 -13.04 21.67
CA THR A 13 -12.63 -12.77 20.23
C THR A 13 -13.73 -11.80 19.86
N THR A 14 -13.65 -10.56 20.33
CA THR A 14 -14.57 -9.51 19.88
C THR A 14 -14.07 -9.01 18.54
N THR A 15 -14.90 -9.17 17.52
CA THR A 15 -14.76 -8.63 16.16
C THR A 15 -14.83 -7.11 16.21
N ASP A 16 -13.83 -6.47 16.82
CA ASP A 16 -13.72 -5.02 16.83
C ASP A 16 -12.93 -4.62 15.58
N SER A 17 -13.50 -3.72 14.79
CA SER A 17 -12.80 -3.15 13.64
C SER A 17 -11.49 -2.53 14.15
N PRO A 18 -10.36 -2.71 13.45
CA PRO A 18 -9.07 -2.25 13.96
C PRO A 18 -9.12 -0.75 14.24
N VAL A 19 -8.87 -0.37 15.50
CA VAL A 19 -8.76 1.03 15.91
C VAL A 19 -7.66 1.68 15.08
N TRP A 20 -8.05 2.56 14.18
CA TRP A 20 -7.12 3.28 13.31
C TRP A 20 -6.36 4.29 14.16
N VAL A 21 -5.05 4.10 14.30
CA VAL A 21 -4.21 5.00 15.09
C VAL A 21 -4.00 6.29 14.31
N PRO A 22 -4.35 7.47 14.86
CA PRO A 22 -4.09 8.74 14.21
C PRO A 22 -2.59 8.96 13.97
N ASP A 23 -2.23 9.52 12.82
CA ASP A 23 -0.83 9.73 12.41
C ASP A 23 -0.01 10.55 13.41
N ALA A 24 -0.65 11.44 14.17
CA ALA A 24 -0.01 12.26 15.21
C ALA A 24 0.54 11.42 16.38
N GLU A 25 -0.07 10.27 16.66
CA GLU A 25 0.33 9.37 17.75
C GLU A 25 1.39 8.36 17.30
N ALA A 26 1.46 8.07 16.00
CA ALA A 26 2.48 7.21 15.43
C ALA A 26 3.77 8.01 15.13
N LYS A 27 4.63 8.18 16.15
CA LYS A 27 5.99 8.74 16.00
C LYS A 27 6.99 7.72 15.43
N THR A 28 6.75 6.44 15.66
CA THR A 28 7.65 5.34 15.29
C THR A 28 6.87 4.24 14.60
N CYS A 29 7.51 3.51 13.68
CA CYS A 29 6.91 2.38 12.98
C CYS A 29 6.33 1.36 13.95
N MET A 30 5.02 1.11 13.87
CA MET A 30 4.33 0.20 14.78
C MET A 30 4.67 -1.28 14.55
N HIS A 31 5.28 -1.60 13.39
CA HIS A 31 5.68 -2.96 13.05
C HIS A 31 7.08 -3.30 13.57
N CYS A 32 8.12 -2.51 13.23
CA CYS A 32 9.49 -2.82 13.64
C CYS A 32 9.93 -2.09 14.90
N ARG A 33 9.25 -1.01 15.31
CA ARG A 33 9.59 -0.16 16.47
C ARG A 33 11.00 0.46 16.43
N LYS A 34 11.71 0.35 15.30
CA LYS A 34 13.10 0.81 15.12
C LYS A 34 13.22 2.12 14.34
N SER A 35 12.24 2.43 13.48
CA SER A 35 12.29 3.61 12.62
C SER A 35 11.33 4.69 13.07
N GLU A 36 11.83 5.90 13.26
CA GLU A 36 11.04 7.10 13.53
C GLU A 36 10.57 7.73 12.21
N PHE A 37 9.35 8.24 12.21
CA PHE A 37 8.81 8.90 11.03
C PHE A 37 9.32 10.33 10.93
N THR A 38 9.78 10.71 9.74
CA THR A 38 10.30 12.04 9.42
C THR A 38 9.70 12.51 8.11
N VAL A 39 10.04 13.72 7.66
CA VAL A 39 9.60 14.23 6.34
C VAL A 39 10.04 13.29 5.20
N VAL A 40 11.19 12.62 5.36
CA VAL A 40 11.74 11.66 4.40
C VAL A 40 11.25 10.23 4.67
N ASN A 41 11.21 9.78 5.93
CA ASN A 41 10.66 8.48 6.30
C ASN A 41 9.15 8.60 6.57
N ARG A 42 8.36 8.55 5.51
CA ARG A 42 6.91 8.76 5.57
C ARG A 42 6.16 7.57 6.19
N ARG A 43 4.96 7.87 6.70
CA ARG A 43 4.03 6.89 7.27
C ARG A 43 3.34 6.08 6.16
N HIS A 44 3.17 4.79 6.38
CA HIS A 44 2.41 3.91 5.50
C HIS A 44 1.44 3.03 6.28
N HIS A 45 0.18 3.04 5.86
CA HIS A 45 -0.85 2.23 6.48
C HIS A 45 -0.97 0.84 5.85
N CYS A 46 -1.13 -0.18 6.69
CA CYS A 46 -1.57 -1.49 6.25
C CYS A 46 -3.08 -1.45 5.96
N ARG A 47 -3.52 -1.76 4.74
CA ARG A 47 -4.96 -1.74 4.40
C ARG A 47 -5.76 -2.88 5.02
N HIS A 48 -5.07 -3.92 5.52
CA HIS A 48 -5.71 -5.05 6.20
C HIS A 48 -5.94 -4.80 7.71
N CYS A 49 -4.93 -4.28 8.43
CA CYS A 49 -4.99 -4.14 9.88
C CYS A 49 -4.86 -2.70 10.41
N GLY A 50 -4.71 -1.71 9.53
CA GLY A 50 -4.72 -0.29 9.89
C GLY A 50 -3.45 0.27 10.54
N ILE A 51 -2.46 -0.55 10.91
CA ILE A 51 -1.26 -0.02 11.59
C ILE A 51 -0.44 0.91 10.69
N VAL A 52 0.20 1.89 11.33
CA VAL A 52 1.18 2.80 10.71
C VAL A 52 2.58 2.17 10.76
N ALA A 53 3.20 2.02 9.60
CA ALA A 53 4.51 1.38 9.48
C ALA A 53 5.39 2.08 8.42
N CYS A 54 6.70 1.86 8.47
CA CYS A 54 7.63 2.39 7.47
C CYS A 54 7.57 1.60 6.15
N ASN A 55 8.20 2.13 5.10
CA ASN A 55 8.16 1.52 3.76
C ASN A 55 8.69 0.06 3.76
N PRO A 56 9.84 -0.27 4.39
CA PRO A 56 10.32 -1.65 4.46
C PRO A 56 9.31 -2.63 5.07
N CYS A 57 8.63 -2.21 6.14
CA CYS A 57 7.66 -3.01 6.88
C CYS A 57 6.31 -3.18 6.15
N THR A 58 6.10 -2.46 5.05
CA THR A 58 4.90 -2.50 4.22
C THR A 58 5.25 -2.69 2.74
N SER A 59 6.40 -3.32 2.45
CA SER A 59 6.92 -3.49 1.09
C SER A 59 6.12 -4.47 0.23
N LYS A 60 5.16 -5.20 0.82
CA LYS A 60 4.34 -6.20 0.13
C LYS A 60 2.95 -5.67 -0.17
N ARG A 61 2.34 -6.23 -1.21
CA ARG A 61 0.96 -5.96 -1.63
C ARG A 61 0.17 -7.25 -1.65
N TRP A 62 -1.12 -7.16 -1.39
CA TRP A 62 -2.05 -8.28 -1.37
C TRP A 62 -3.39 -7.86 -1.97
N LEU A 63 -4.05 -8.76 -2.70
CA LEU A 63 -5.39 -8.52 -3.23
C LEU A 63 -6.42 -8.69 -2.11
N LEU A 64 -7.11 -7.61 -1.76
CA LEU A 64 -8.22 -7.60 -0.82
C LEU A 64 -9.51 -7.34 -1.63
N PRO A 65 -10.22 -8.38 -2.11
CA PRO A 65 -11.32 -8.21 -3.08
C PRO A 65 -12.45 -7.30 -2.59
N GLN A 66 -12.66 -7.26 -1.27
CA GLN A 66 -13.65 -6.40 -0.62
C GLN A 66 -13.27 -4.90 -0.62
N GLN A 67 -12.01 -4.57 -0.93
CA GLN A 67 -11.48 -3.20 -0.88
C GLN A 67 -10.94 -2.72 -2.24
N SER A 68 -10.46 -3.62 -3.09
CA SER A 68 -9.81 -3.27 -4.37
C SER A 68 -9.74 -4.47 -5.30
N THR A 69 -9.84 -4.22 -6.60
CA THR A 69 -9.57 -5.21 -7.67
C THR A 69 -8.08 -5.40 -7.96
N LYS A 70 -7.23 -4.48 -7.48
CA LYS A 70 -5.77 -4.52 -7.62
C LYS A 70 -5.10 -4.82 -6.26
N PRO A 71 -3.91 -5.45 -6.23
CA PRO A 71 -3.16 -5.65 -4.99
C PRO A 71 -2.81 -4.34 -4.27
N ILE A 72 -3.12 -4.25 -2.98
CA ILE A 72 -2.91 -3.06 -2.14
C ILE A 72 -1.94 -3.34 -1.01
N ARG A 73 -1.32 -2.27 -0.49
CA ARG A 73 -0.22 -2.36 0.48
C ARG A 73 -0.66 -2.98 1.81
N VAL A 74 0.10 -3.95 2.28
CA VAL A 74 -0.10 -4.60 3.59
C VAL A 74 1.22 -4.68 4.35
N CYS A 75 1.17 -4.75 5.68
CA CYS A 75 2.37 -5.01 6.47
C CYS A 75 2.83 -6.47 6.30
N LEU A 76 4.09 -6.74 6.64
CA LEU A 76 4.69 -8.08 6.49
C LEU A 76 3.93 -9.16 7.26
N THR A 77 3.44 -8.86 8.47
CA THR A 77 2.63 -9.81 9.26
C THR A 77 1.33 -10.18 8.54
N CYS A 78 0.62 -9.20 7.98
CA CYS A 78 -0.63 -9.46 7.27
C CYS A 78 -0.38 -10.26 6.01
N TYR A 79 0.66 -9.92 5.25
CA TYR A 79 1.05 -10.69 4.07
C TYR A 79 1.29 -12.17 4.42
N GLN A 80 2.04 -12.45 5.48
CA GLN A 80 2.31 -13.83 5.93
C GLN A 80 1.03 -14.57 6.35
N LYS A 81 0.14 -13.93 7.12
CA LYS A 81 -1.13 -14.55 7.53
C LYS A 81 -1.99 -14.91 6.33
N LEU A 82 -2.24 -13.93 5.45
CA LEU A 82 -3.06 -14.11 4.26
C LEU A 82 -2.47 -15.15 3.30
N SER A 83 -1.13 -15.22 3.18
CA SER A 83 -0.47 -16.24 2.36
C SER A 83 -0.68 -17.66 2.89
N LYS A 84 -0.71 -17.84 4.21
CA LYS A 84 -0.97 -19.14 4.83
C LYS A 84 -2.43 -19.54 4.65
N ASP A 85 -3.34 -18.59 4.80
CA ASP A 85 -4.78 -18.82 4.64
C ASP A 85 -5.13 -19.29 3.21
N VAL A 86 -4.44 -18.75 2.20
CA VAL A 86 -4.58 -19.22 0.80
C VAL A 86 -4.02 -20.62 0.61
N ALA A 87 -2.82 -20.89 1.15
CA ALA A 87 -2.19 -22.20 1.02
C ALA A 87 -3.04 -23.33 1.62
N VAL A 88 -3.83 -23.04 2.66
CA VAL A 88 -4.70 -24.02 3.34
C VAL A 88 -6.04 -24.18 2.63
N ASN A 89 -6.67 -23.09 2.17
CA ASN A 89 -8.07 -23.13 1.73
C ASN A 89 -8.26 -23.28 0.21
N ASN A 90 -7.26 -22.98 -0.62
CA ASN A 90 -7.35 -23.21 -2.07
C ASN A 90 -5.97 -23.16 -2.77
N PRO A 91 -5.38 -24.32 -3.15
CA PRO A 91 -4.05 -24.37 -3.77
C PRO A 91 -4.04 -23.82 -5.21
N THR A 92 -5.20 -23.59 -5.85
CA THR A 92 -5.29 -23.24 -7.28
C THR A 92 -5.34 -21.73 -7.55
N ARG A 93 -5.49 -20.89 -6.52
CA ARG A 93 -5.68 -19.45 -6.70
C ARG A 93 -4.35 -18.70 -6.55
N LYS A 94 -3.64 -18.64 -7.69
CA LYS A 94 -2.35 -17.96 -7.99
C LYS A 94 -2.26 -16.44 -7.69
N TYR A 95 -3.06 -15.88 -6.78
CA TYR A 95 -3.12 -14.43 -6.52
C TYR A 95 -1.91 -13.87 -5.75
N ALA A 96 -0.86 -14.67 -5.55
CA ALA A 96 0.30 -14.33 -4.72
C ALA A 96 1.59 -13.99 -5.50
N VAL A 97 1.63 -14.11 -6.82
CA VAL A 97 2.91 -14.06 -7.58
C VAL A 97 2.92 -12.98 -8.67
N LEU A 98 2.59 -11.73 -8.34
CA LEU A 98 2.76 -10.61 -9.29
C LEU A 98 3.53 -9.41 -8.69
N ALA A 99 4.17 -9.55 -7.53
CA ALA A 99 4.78 -8.42 -6.83
C ALA A 99 6.31 -8.44 -6.66
N THR A 100 7.05 -9.44 -7.19
CA THR A 100 8.53 -9.39 -7.16
C THR A 100 9.14 -10.37 -8.17
N GLY A 101 9.80 -9.87 -9.21
CA GLY A 101 11.04 -10.51 -9.69
C GLY A 101 12.08 -10.40 -8.56
N SER A 102 12.92 -11.38 -8.25
CA SER A 102 13.58 -12.37 -9.11
C SER A 102 13.90 -13.65 -8.32
N ASN A 103 13.54 -14.84 -8.84
CA ASN A 103 14.51 -15.86 -9.30
C ASN A 103 13.81 -17.04 -10.03
N ARG A 104 13.96 -17.02 -11.36
CA ARG A 104 13.86 -18.03 -12.45
C ARG A 104 13.45 -19.48 -12.13
N ASN A 105 12.32 -19.92 -12.70
CA ASN A 105 12.29 -21.04 -13.65
C ASN A 105 11.00 -21.03 -14.52
N SER A 106 11.20 -21.18 -15.84
CA SER A 106 10.30 -21.70 -16.88
C SER A 106 9.19 -20.82 -17.51
N SER A 107 9.40 -20.62 -18.83
CA SER A 107 8.44 -20.56 -19.95
C SER A 107 7.79 -19.22 -20.28
N ASP A 108 8.15 -18.74 -21.46
CA ASP A 108 7.81 -17.49 -22.13
C ASP A 108 6.33 -17.42 -22.52
N ASP A 109 5.69 -16.26 -22.28
CA ASP A 109 4.48 -15.82 -22.98
C ASP A 109 4.56 -14.29 -23.11
N GLU A 110 4.86 -13.85 -24.33
CA GLU A 110 4.92 -12.45 -24.76
C GLU A 110 3.51 -11.88 -24.87
N SER A 111 3.26 -10.74 -24.21
CA SER A 111 2.18 -9.83 -24.61
C SER A 111 2.68 -8.40 -24.42
N SER A 112 2.76 -7.70 -25.54
CA SER A 112 3.12 -6.30 -25.68
C SER A 112 1.84 -5.47 -25.69
N ASP A 113 1.57 -4.81 -24.57
CA ASP A 113 0.59 -3.73 -24.50
C ASP A 113 1.34 -2.46 -24.05
N ASP A 114 1.92 -1.75 -25.02
CA ASP A 114 2.46 -0.41 -24.85
C ASP A 114 1.34 0.61 -25.10
N ASP A 115 0.82 1.22 -24.04
CA ASP A 115 0.03 2.44 -24.09
C ASP A 115 0.65 3.52 -23.20
N ASP A 116 0.43 4.77 -23.61
CA ASP A 116 0.74 6.06 -22.98
C ASP A 116 2.12 6.73 -23.20
N ASN A 117 2.19 7.49 -24.30
CA ASN A 117 2.07 8.95 -24.26
C ASN A 117 2.96 9.74 -23.26
N GLN A 118 4.06 10.35 -23.74
CA GLN A 118 4.35 11.76 -23.42
C GLN A 118 5.50 12.44 -24.21
N ALA A 119 5.19 13.70 -24.56
CA ALA A 119 6.04 14.88 -24.74
C ALA A 119 6.80 15.06 -26.07
N ARG A 120 6.50 16.17 -26.79
CA ARG A 120 7.49 17.18 -27.23
C ARG A 120 6.87 18.56 -27.53
N ASP A 121 7.70 19.55 -27.24
CA ASP A 121 7.53 20.98 -27.10
C ASP A 121 7.19 21.76 -28.39
N GLY A 122 6.51 22.90 -28.24
CA GLY A 122 6.23 23.85 -29.32
C GLY A 122 5.93 25.27 -28.81
N MET A 123 6.97 25.99 -28.39
CA MET A 123 6.98 27.46 -28.24
C MET A 123 7.00 28.15 -29.62
N PRO A 124 6.26 29.24 -29.84
CA PRO A 124 6.66 30.28 -30.76
C PRO A 124 7.11 31.55 -30.00
N SER A 125 8.17 32.13 -30.55
CA SER A 125 8.97 33.26 -30.10
C SER A 125 8.21 34.59 -30.10
N VAL A 126 8.56 35.42 -29.11
CA VAL A 126 8.27 36.85 -29.01
C VAL A 126 9.10 37.64 -30.03
N ASP A 127 8.47 38.58 -30.74
CA ASP A 127 9.12 39.81 -31.20
C ASP A 127 8.09 40.92 -31.51
N GLN A 128 8.33 42.08 -30.88
CA GLN A 128 8.03 43.48 -31.28
C GLN A 128 6.55 43.93 -31.35
N ALA A 129 6.13 44.84 -30.45
CA ALA A 129 6.08 46.31 -30.62
C ALA A 129 5.01 46.71 -31.66
N GLU A 130 4.04 47.58 -31.41
CA GLU A 130 4.09 48.87 -30.75
C GLU A 130 2.66 49.31 -30.40
N GLU A 131 2.54 50.06 -29.31
CA GLU A 131 1.37 50.80 -28.85
C GLU A 131 1.08 51.97 -29.79
N LEU A 132 -0.12 52.08 -30.36
CA LEU A 132 -0.68 53.37 -30.79
C LEU A 132 -2.21 53.38 -30.66
N ALA A 133 -2.67 54.12 -29.65
CA ALA A 133 -4.01 54.70 -29.63
C ALA A 133 -3.93 56.12 -30.21
N ILE A 134 -4.54 56.39 -31.37
CA ILE A 134 -4.96 57.74 -31.79
C ILE A 134 -6.26 57.65 -32.62
N HIS A 135 -7.21 58.51 -32.23
CA HIS A 135 -8.45 59.02 -32.86
C HIS A 135 -8.87 58.60 -34.27
N ASP A 136 -10.19 58.41 -34.43
CA ASP A 136 -11.09 59.25 -35.24
C ASP A 136 -12.55 58.93 -34.82
N ALA A 137 -13.37 59.88 -34.33
CA ALA A 137 -14.03 60.98 -35.04
C ALA A 137 -15.15 60.50 -35.98
#